data_AF-A0A7C7NKQ1-F1
#
_entry.id   AF-A0A7C7NKQ1-F1
#
_cell.length_a   1.000
_cell.length_b   1.000
_cell.length_c   1.000
_cell.angle_alpha   90.00
_cell.angle_beta   90.00
_cell.angle_gamma   90.00
#
_symmetry.space_group_name_H-M   'P 1'
#
loop_
_entity.id
_entity.type
_entity.pdbx_description
1 polymer ?
#
loop_
_entity_poly.entity_id
_entity_poly.type
_entity_poly.pdbx_seq_one_letter_code
_entity_poly.pdbx_strand_id
1 'polypeptide(L)'
;EEGSKALGVCAKYCVQDSVLVAELFDILQTWIGLCEMAKVCNVSIFDLYTKGQQIKVYSQVYKKCMYDNRIVEKDGYASSADECFTGAYVFEPKPGIYDKVVPFDFSSLYPTIIIAYNVDYSTFVRDDQDIPDSSCNIIEWSDHQNCEHDITSKGKTKKGNVVCIKRRYRFLKSPIGVLPSLLQNLLDARTNTKREMKEYKKQLKDIPKETSEYLRIDKIITVLNKRQLSYKISCNSVYGSMGVHRGYLPFLPGAMCTTAWGRENIQLAAKRLQNKHHGDLVYGDTDSCYIHFPQFDKADKLWDFCLEVEEDISSIFPPPMRMAFEEVIYWQFLILTKKRYMYLDCGRDGKVAEKIGKKGVLLARRDNSAFIRMIYEEVVEMIFKKCRWVDVMKHVCDRFNNLCSGFFSHRDFVITKGIGEISEYAVMSKTVLNTDPKKRKKQIDDYYIECHVCDYLNLPSGSDIPKCSILLSYYENIEPTKFSQEEKETFRRKLGDCCWLCAIEEWRARKRGLPAHIQLAEKLRRRGQRVDAGERLEYIVTNMDNVKAKLWRKLEHPDYFKSRTTAMNVDYHYYLKLLSVQLDQLIDVAYSQEKFTASQLKIRLLKQVAGNKIKELFKPNIITI
;
A
#
# COMPACT_ATOMS: atom_id res chain seq x y z
N GLU A 1 -48.16 -7.35 -23.87
CA GLU A 1 -48.17 -6.33 -22.81
C GLU A 1 -47.03 -6.51 -21.80
N GLU A 2 -46.85 -7.70 -21.22
CA GLU A 2 -45.77 -7.98 -20.25
C GLU A 2 -44.36 -7.74 -20.79
N GLY A 3 -44.08 -8.12 -22.04
CA GLY A 3 -42.80 -7.84 -22.68
C GLY A 3 -42.49 -6.33 -22.82
N SER A 4 -43.52 -5.50 -23.05
CA SER A 4 -43.35 -4.04 -23.12
C SER A 4 -43.08 -3.45 -21.73
N LYS A 5 -43.72 -3.96 -20.68
CA LYS A 5 -43.42 -3.58 -19.29
C LYS A 5 -42.00 -3.99 -18.89
N ALA A 6 -41.56 -5.20 -19.25
CA ALA A 6 -40.19 -5.65 -19.00
C ALA A 6 -39.13 -4.80 -19.72
N LEU A 7 -39.36 -4.46 -21.00
CA LEU A 7 -38.51 -3.54 -21.75
C LEU A 7 -38.47 -2.14 -21.14
N GLY A 8 -39.61 -1.64 -20.65
CA GLY A 8 -39.68 -0.35 -19.94
C GLY A 8 -38.83 -0.33 -18.67
N VAL A 9 -38.80 -1.44 -17.91
CA VAL A 9 -37.95 -1.59 -16.73
C VAL A 9 -36.47 -1.62 -17.14
N CYS A 10 -36.09 -2.39 -18.15
CA CYS A 10 -34.72 -2.41 -18.67
C CYS A 10 -34.26 -1.03 -19.17
N ALA A 11 -35.11 -0.32 -19.90
CA ALA A 11 -34.82 1.03 -20.38
C ALA A 11 -34.58 2.00 -19.20
N LYS A 12 -35.43 1.97 -18.17
CA LYS A 12 -35.26 2.79 -16.96
C LYS A 12 -33.96 2.45 -16.23
N TYR A 13 -33.60 1.17 -16.15
CA TYR A 13 -32.35 0.72 -15.59
C TYR A 13 -31.13 1.25 -16.38
N CYS A 14 -31.14 1.16 -17.71
CA CYS A 14 -30.07 1.70 -18.55
C CYS A 14 -29.93 3.23 -18.45
N VAL A 15 -31.04 3.95 -18.34
CA VAL A 15 -31.03 5.40 -18.10
C VAL A 15 -30.38 5.70 -16.75
N GLN A 16 -30.76 4.98 -15.70
CA GLN A 16 -30.17 5.13 -14.37
C GLN A 16 -28.65 4.89 -14.39
N ASP A 17 -28.19 3.80 -15.02
CA ASP A 17 -26.75 3.50 -15.13
C ASP A 17 -25.99 4.61 -15.87
N SER A 18 -26.56 5.18 -16.93
CA SER A 18 -25.95 6.27 -17.68
C SER A 18 -25.89 7.58 -16.88
N VAL A 19 -26.96 7.91 -16.16
CA VAL A 19 -27.04 9.09 -15.29
C VAL A 19 -26.03 8.99 -14.15
N LEU A 20 -25.92 7.83 -13.51
CA LEU A 20 -24.96 7.60 -12.42
C LEU A 20 -23.51 7.83 -12.86
N VAL A 21 -23.14 7.46 -14.09
CA VAL A 21 -21.79 7.73 -14.62
C VAL A 21 -21.54 9.23 -14.76
N ALA A 22 -22.52 9.99 -15.27
CA ALA A 22 -22.42 11.45 -15.37
C ALA A 22 -22.33 12.12 -13.99
N GLU A 23 -23.19 11.70 -13.05
CA GLU A 23 -23.17 12.19 -11.66
C GLU A 23 -21.84 11.90 -10.97
N LEU A 24 -21.28 10.69 -11.14
CA LEU A 24 -19.96 10.35 -10.60
C LEU A 24 -18.87 11.21 -11.20
N PHE A 25 -18.91 11.46 -12.51
CA PHE A 25 -17.93 12.29 -13.19
C PHE A 25 -17.93 13.73 -12.65
N ASP A 26 -19.12 14.27 -12.37
CA ASP A 26 -19.33 15.58 -11.75
C ASP A 26 -18.92 15.58 -10.28
N ILE A 27 -19.35 14.63 -9.45
CA ILE A 27 -18.98 14.56 -8.03
C ILE A 27 -17.46 14.46 -7.85
N LEU A 28 -16.78 13.66 -8.67
CA LEU A 28 -15.32 13.51 -8.63
C LEU A 28 -14.59 14.72 -9.19
N GLN A 29 -15.30 15.60 -9.92
CA GLN A 29 -14.76 16.76 -10.61
C GLN A 29 -13.59 16.36 -11.52
N THR A 30 -13.80 15.28 -12.27
CA THR A 30 -12.76 14.58 -13.03
C THR A 30 -12.21 15.47 -14.15
N TRP A 31 -13.10 16.09 -14.93
CA TRP A 31 -12.71 16.98 -16.04
C TRP A 31 -11.83 18.14 -15.57
N ILE A 32 -12.25 18.85 -14.52
CA ILE A 32 -11.49 19.96 -13.94
C ILE A 32 -10.11 19.49 -13.48
N GLY A 33 -10.05 18.34 -12.81
CA GLY A 33 -8.80 17.72 -12.38
C GLY A 33 -7.83 17.45 -13.52
N LEU A 34 -8.33 16.92 -14.64
CA LEU A 34 -7.53 16.65 -15.83
C LEU A 34 -7.05 17.92 -16.51
N CYS A 35 -7.92 18.92 -16.68
CA CYS A 35 -7.56 20.19 -17.29
C CYS A 35 -6.46 20.91 -16.50
N GLU A 36 -6.58 20.96 -15.17
CA GLU A 36 -5.57 21.59 -14.31
C GLU A 36 -4.25 20.81 -14.34
N MET A 37 -4.28 19.48 -14.29
CA MET A 37 -3.08 18.65 -14.39
C MET A 37 -2.39 18.79 -15.76
N ALA A 38 -3.16 18.78 -16.85
CA ALA A 38 -2.65 18.92 -18.22
C ALA A 38 -1.97 20.28 -18.41
N LYS A 39 -2.59 21.34 -17.90
CA LYS A 39 -2.05 22.71 -17.93
C LYS A 39 -0.76 22.84 -17.12
N VAL A 40 -0.71 22.28 -15.91
CA VAL A 40 0.48 22.32 -15.05
C VAL A 40 1.62 21.52 -15.65
N CYS A 41 1.35 20.31 -16.14
CA CYS A 41 2.37 19.40 -16.66
C CYS A 41 2.72 19.63 -18.13
N ASN A 42 2.03 20.55 -18.82
CA ASN A 42 2.24 20.86 -20.24
C ASN A 42 2.10 19.62 -21.15
N VAL A 43 1.03 18.84 -20.95
CA VAL A 43 0.74 17.62 -21.74
C VAL A 43 -0.72 17.63 -22.19
N SER A 44 -1.08 16.79 -23.16
CA SER A 44 -2.48 16.63 -23.53
C SER A 44 -3.27 15.91 -22.43
N ILE A 45 -4.59 16.10 -22.38
CA ILE A 45 -5.45 15.37 -21.45
C ILE A 45 -5.35 13.85 -21.68
N PHE A 46 -5.24 13.42 -22.95
CA PHE A 46 -5.12 12.01 -23.29
C PHE A 46 -3.79 11.39 -22.82
N ASP A 47 -2.70 12.16 -22.79
CA ASP A 47 -1.43 11.68 -22.21
C ASP A 47 -1.55 11.37 -20.71
N LEU A 48 -2.43 12.07 -19.98
CA LEU A 48 -2.64 11.80 -18.54
C LEU A 48 -3.26 10.42 -18.28
N TYR A 49 -3.99 9.88 -19.25
CA TYR A 49 -4.62 8.57 -19.19
C TYR A 49 -3.76 7.46 -19.78
N THR A 50 -3.07 7.76 -20.87
CA THR A 50 -2.38 6.74 -21.68
C THR A 50 -0.90 6.59 -21.31
N LYS A 51 -0.30 7.58 -20.62
CA LYS A 51 1.12 7.58 -20.26
C LYS A 51 1.35 7.67 -18.75
N GLY A 52 2.55 7.26 -18.33
CA GLY A 52 2.98 7.28 -16.93
C GLY A 52 3.33 8.67 -16.40
N GLN A 53 3.85 8.73 -15.17
CA GLN A 53 4.19 10.01 -14.53
C GLN A 53 5.41 10.71 -15.15
N GLN A 54 6.32 9.97 -15.78
CA GLN A 54 7.58 10.55 -16.28
C GLN A 54 7.37 11.60 -17.37
N ILE A 55 6.38 11.44 -18.26
CA ILE A 55 6.11 12.41 -19.34
C ILE A 55 5.73 13.78 -18.77
N LYS A 56 5.07 13.80 -17.60
CA LYS A 56 4.63 15.03 -16.93
C LYS A 56 5.82 15.85 -16.47
N VAL A 57 6.82 15.20 -15.86
CA VAL A 57 8.04 15.88 -15.44
C VAL A 57 8.88 16.27 -16.65
N TYR A 58 9.07 15.34 -17.59
CA TYR A 58 9.88 15.57 -18.78
C TYR A 58 9.38 16.78 -19.59
N SER A 59 8.08 16.90 -19.84
CA SER A 59 7.52 18.04 -20.58
C SER A 59 7.78 19.39 -19.88
N GLN A 60 7.66 19.45 -18.55
CA GLN A 60 7.95 20.67 -17.79
C GLN A 60 9.43 21.04 -17.85
N VAL A 61 10.33 20.06 -17.67
CA VAL A 61 11.78 20.26 -17.78
C VAL A 61 12.14 20.72 -19.20
N TYR A 62 11.60 20.05 -20.21
CA TYR A 62 11.85 20.39 -21.61
C TYR A 62 11.40 21.82 -21.95
N LYS A 63 10.19 22.21 -21.50
CA LYS A 63 9.68 23.58 -21.64
C LYS A 63 10.58 24.59 -20.94
N LYS A 64 11.04 24.30 -19.72
CA LYS A 64 11.94 25.19 -18.98
C LYS A 64 13.29 25.34 -19.68
N CYS A 65 13.88 24.23 -20.14
CA CYS A 65 15.11 24.25 -20.92
C CYS A 65 14.98 25.07 -22.21
N MET A 66 13.84 24.97 -22.90
CA MET A 66 13.56 25.78 -24.10
C MET A 66 13.62 27.29 -23.81
N TYR A 67 13.02 27.75 -22.70
CA TYR A 67 13.09 29.17 -22.31
C TYR A 67 14.46 29.61 -21.80
N ASP A 68 15.22 28.68 -21.23
CA ASP A 68 16.56 28.95 -20.70
C ASP A 68 17.68 28.79 -21.76
N ASN A 69 17.32 28.58 -23.03
CA ASN A 69 18.24 28.28 -24.14
C ASN A 69 19.18 27.10 -23.84
N ARG A 70 18.65 26.03 -23.23
CA ARG A 70 19.37 24.81 -22.87
C ARG A 70 18.87 23.64 -23.71
N ILE A 71 19.81 22.80 -24.16
CA ILE A 71 19.50 21.58 -24.89
C ILE A 71 19.41 20.43 -23.90
N VAL A 72 18.34 19.64 -24.00
CA VAL A 72 18.18 18.40 -23.23
C VAL A 72 18.85 17.28 -24.02
N GLU A 73 19.98 16.78 -23.50
CA GLU A 73 20.68 15.65 -24.09
C GLU A 73 19.94 14.34 -23.79
N LYS A 74 19.73 13.52 -24.81
CA LYS A 74 19.22 12.15 -24.64
C LYS A 74 20.36 11.28 -24.09
N ASP A 75 20.07 10.51 -23.05
CA ASP A 75 21.03 9.59 -22.43
C ASP A 75 22.25 10.30 -21.78
N GLY A 76 22.13 11.59 -21.42
CA GLY A 76 23.20 12.36 -20.75
C GLY A 76 23.65 11.79 -19.39
N TYR A 77 22.87 10.88 -18.82
CA TYR A 77 23.28 9.97 -17.74
C TYR A 77 22.74 8.57 -18.03
N ALA A 78 23.62 7.57 -18.05
CA ALA A 78 23.24 6.17 -18.22
C ALA A 78 23.47 5.42 -16.90
N SER A 79 22.40 5.00 -16.21
CA SER A 79 22.58 4.20 -14.98
C SER A 79 23.08 2.81 -15.30
N SER A 80 24.08 2.33 -14.57
CA SER A 80 24.39 0.90 -14.58
C SER A 80 23.30 0.07 -13.88
N ALA A 81 23.20 -1.22 -14.20
CA ALA A 81 22.23 -2.12 -13.57
C ALA A 81 22.54 -2.37 -12.08
N ASP A 82 23.79 -2.14 -11.65
CA ASP A 82 24.28 -2.41 -10.30
C ASP A 82 24.19 -1.18 -9.37
N GLU A 83 23.85 0.00 -9.90
CA GLU A 83 23.69 1.24 -9.14
C GLU A 83 22.46 1.22 -8.23
N CYS A 84 22.60 0.61 -7.06
CA CYS A 84 21.58 0.67 -6.01
C CYS A 84 21.87 1.80 -5.00
N PHE A 85 20.83 2.40 -4.44
CA PHE A 85 20.95 3.41 -3.39
C PHE A 85 20.00 3.18 -2.21
N THR A 86 20.40 3.69 -1.05
CA THR A 86 19.58 3.65 0.16
C THR A 86 18.45 4.67 0.07
N GLY A 87 17.22 4.22 0.37
CA GLY A 87 16.04 5.07 0.42
C GLY A 87 15.97 5.95 1.68
N ALA A 88 14.74 6.30 2.06
CA ALA A 88 14.43 7.08 3.25
C ALA A 88 14.82 6.38 4.55
N TYR A 89 15.02 7.16 5.61
CA TYR A 89 15.23 6.66 6.96
C TYR A 89 13.91 6.63 7.74
N VAL A 90 13.69 5.55 8.51
CA VAL A 90 12.53 5.41 9.39
C VAL A 90 13.03 4.98 10.76
N PHE A 91 12.78 5.81 11.77
CA PHE A 91 13.15 5.54 13.14
C PHE A 91 12.45 4.26 13.63
N GLU A 92 13.11 3.51 14.50
CA GLU A 92 12.46 2.41 15.20
C GLU A 92 11.46 2.99 16.21
N PRO A 93 10.16 2.68 16.08
CA PRO A 93 9.18 3.15 17.06
C PRO A 93 9.39 2.41 18.38
N LYS A 94 9.06 3.08 19.48
CA LYS A 94 8.83 2.42 20.77
C LYS A 94 7.34 2.01 20.81
N PRO A 95 6.99 0.72 20.67
CA PRO A 95 5.58 0.33 20.70
C PRO A 95 4.97 0.67 22.06
N GLY A 96 3.79 1.28 22.04
CA GLY A 96 3.17 1.76 23.27
C GLY A 96 1.97 2.66 23.01
N ILE A 97 1.33 3.03 24.11
CA ILE A 97 0.30 4.07 24.16
C ILE A 97 0.96 5.33 24.73
N TYR A 98 0.78 6.43 24.01
CA TYR A 98 1.30 7.74 24.35
C TYR A 98 0.15 8.73 24.37
N ASP A 99 0.21 9.68 25.30
CA ASP A 99 -0.71 10.82 25.35
C ASP A 99 -0.01 12.06 24.75
N LYS A 100 -0.75 12.92 24.05
CA LYS A 100 -0.26 14.23 23.54
C LYS A 100 1.02 14.12 22.69
N VAL A 101 0.96 13.33 21.62
CA VAL A 101 2.05 13.23 20.63
C VAL A 101 1.85 14.26 19.53
N VAL A 102 2.90 15.00 19.19
CA VAL A 102 2.88 16.08 18.20
C VAL A 102 3.68 15.67 16.96
N PRO A 103 3.05 15.61 15.77
CA PRO A 103 3.74 15.47 14.51
C PRO A 103 4.32 16.81 14.02
N PHE A 104 5.63 16.83 13.80
CA PHE A 104 6.33 17.83 12.99
C PHE A 104 6.72 17.19 11.66
N ASP A 105 6.45 17.85 10.54
CA ASP A 105 6.68 17.32 9.18
C ASP A 105 7.39 18.35 8.29
N PHE A 106 8.30 17.88 7.44
CA PHE A 106 8.94 18.74 6.45
C PHE A 106 7.97 19.13 5.34
N SER A 107 7.82 20.44 5.10
CA SER A 107 7.01 20.97 4.01
C SER A 107 7.66 20.70 2.65
N SER A 108 7.37 19.54 2.06
CA SER A 108 7.94 19.07 0.77
C SER A 108 9.46 18.81 0.86
N LEU A 109 9.87 17.85 1.70
CA LEU A 109 11.27 17.53 1.98
C LEU A 109 12.15 17.42 0.72
N TYR A 110 11.87 16.47 -0.17
CA TYR A 110 12.74 16.23 -1.33
C TYR A 110 12.78 17.40 -2.33
N PRO A 111 11.65 18.02 -2.73
CA PRO A 111 11.70 19.22 -3.54
C PRO A 111 12.55 20.34 -2.94
N THR A 112 12.42 20.59 -1.63
CA THR A 112 13.16 21.68 -0.97
C THR A 112 14.65 21.37 -0.78
N ILE A 113 15.04 20.10 -0.60
CA ILE A 113 16.46 19.68 -0.65
C ILE A 113 17.05 19.94 -2.04
N ILE A 114 16.34 19.55 -3.10
CA ILE A 114 16.81 19.77 -4.49
C ILE A 114 17.07 21.26 -4.72
N ILE A 115 16.18 22.13 -4.23
CA ILE A 115 16.34 23.58 -4.33
C ILE A 115 17.53 24.07 -3.49
N ALA A 116 17.55 23.75 -2.20
CA ALA A 116 18.52 24.29 -1.24
C ALA A 116 19.97 23.96 -1.59
N TYR A 117 20.21 22.75 -2.12
CA TYR A 117 21.55 22.29 -2.49
C TYR A 117 21.83 22.39 -4.01
N ASN A 118 20.93 23.03 -4.76
CA ASN A 118 21.03 23.23 -6.21
C ASN A 118 21.30 21.92 -6.99
N VAL A 119 20.58 20.84 -6.64
CA VAL A 119 20.75 19.51 -7.24
C VAL A 119 20.12 19.48 -8.62
N ASP A 120 20.94 19.45 -9.66
CA ASP A 120 20.48 19.48 -11.05
C ASP A 120 21.46 18.79 -11.98
N TYR A 121 20.99 18.38 -13.16
CA TYR A 121 21.83 17.84 -14.23
C TYR A 121 22.93 18.83 -14.64
N SER A 122 22.60 20.13 -14.72
CA SER A 122 23.51 21.15 -15.24
C SER A 122 24.48 21.72 -14.20
N THR A 123 24.22 21.49 -12.92
CA THR A 123 25.08 21.93 -11.83
C THR A 123 25.96 20.79 -11.33
N PHE A 124 25.71 19.56 -11.78
CA PHE A 124 26.50 18.38 -11.45
C PHE A 124 27.93 18.52 -11.96
N VAL A 125 28.89 18.51 -11.05
CA VAL A 125 30.32 18.59 -11.36
C VAL A 125 30.88 17.18 -11.42
N ARG A 126 31.38 16.81 -12.60
CA ARG A 126 32.02 15.52 -12.83
C ARG A 126 33.43 15.50 -12.23
N ASP A 127 33.98 14.32 -12.01
CA ASP A 127 35.30 14.16 -11.36
C ASP A 127 36.46 14.65 -12.25
N ASP A 128 36.25 14.74 -13.57
CA ASP A 128 37.21 15.25 -14.56
C ASP A 128 37.25 16.78 -14.67
N GLN A 129 36.38 17.49 -13.95
CA GLN A 129 36.30 18.95 -14.00
C GLN A 129 37.08 19.60 -12.85
N ASP A 130 38.01 20.50 -13.20
CA ASP A 130 38.80 21.30 -12.25
C ASP A 130 38.00 22.50 -11.73
N ILE A 131 36.99 22.20 -10.90
CA ILE A 131 36.15 23.18 -10.23
C ILE A 131 36.44 23.13 -8.73
N PRO A 132 36.76 24.27 -8.08
CA PRO A 132 37.09 24.29 -6.67
C PRO A 132 35.87 23.96 -5.81
N ASP A 133 36.13 23.21 -4.74
CA ASP A 133 35.13 22.76 -3.76
C ASP A 133 34.36 23.93 -3.11
N SER A 134 34.99 25.11 -2.96
CA SER A 134 34.35 26.32 -2.44
C SER A 134 33.12 26.76 -3.25
N SER A 135 33.13 26.49 -4.56
CA SER A 135 32.07 26.83 -5.50
C SER A 135 30.95 25.80 -5.53
N CYS A 136 31.09 24.69 -4.80
CA CYS A 136 30.20 23.55 -4.83
C CYS A 136 29.50 23.31 -3.49
N ASN A 137 28.27 22.81 -3.56
CA ASN A 137 27.63 22.05 -2.50
C ASN A 137 28.15 20.62 -2.59
N ILE A 138 28.87 20.18 -1.55
CA ILE A 138 29.49 18.86 -1.49
C ILE A 138 28.64 17.97 -0.62
N ILE A 139 28.34 16.78 -1.13
CA ILE A 139 27.49 15.80 -0.45
C ILE A 139 28.29 14.52 -0.37
N GLU A 140 28.70 14.16 0.83
CA GLU A 140 29.55 13.01 1.10
C GLU A 140 28.91 12.13 2.19
N TRP A 141 28.74 10.85 1.89
CA TRP A 141 28.21 9.89 2.85
C TRP A 141 28.68 8.48 2.52
N SER A 142 28.49 7.57 3.47
CA SER A 142 28.76 6.15 3.27
C SER A 142 27.46 5.37 3.37
N ASP A 143 27.16 4.56 2.35
CA ASP A 143 26.07 3.60 2.37
C ASP A 143 26.57 2.26 2.89
N HIS A 144 25.97 1.83 4.00
CA HIS A 144 26.24 0.56 4.67
C HIS A 144 24.93 -0.24 4.75
N GLN A 145 24.80 -1.28 3.94
CA GLN A 145 23.70 -2.24 4.01
C GLN A 145 24.24 -3.66 4.02
N ASN A 146 23.86 -4.44 5.03
CA ASN A 146 24.28 -5.84 5.19
C ASN A 146 25.81 -6.04 5.20
N CYS A 147 26.58 -4.98 5.48
CA CYS A 147 28.04 -5.04 5.66
C CYS A 147 28.40 -4.98 7.14
N GLU A 148 29.65 -5.28 7.47
CA GLU A 148 30.19 -5.23 8.84
C GLU A 148 30.06 -3.85 9.52
N HIS A 149 30.04 -2.78 8.72
CA HIS A 149 29.86 -1.39 9.18
C HIS A 149 28.40 -0.99 9.43
N ASP A 150 27.42 -1.88 9.18
CA ASP A 150 26.01 -1.57 9.39
C ASP A 150 25.65 -1.69 10.88
N ILE A 151 25.54 -0.54 11.55
CA ILE A 151 25.22 -0.42 12.98
C ILE A 151 23.86 -1.04 13.30
N THR A 152 22.91 -1.09 12.35
CA THR A 152 21.58 -1.70 12.54
C THR A 152 21.59 -3.23 12.44
N SER A 153 22.72 -3.81 12.04
CA SER A 153 22.87 -5.24 11.74
C SER A 153 23.73 -6.01 12.73
N LYS A 154 24.12 -5.42 13.89
CA LYS A 154 24.77 -6.15 14.98
C LYS A 154 23.93 -7.37 15.40
N GLY A 155 24.25 -8.55 14.86
CA GLY A 155 23.69 -9.86 15.25
C GLY A 155 22.62 -10.50 14.35
N LYS A 156 22.29 -9.97 13.15
CA LYS A 156 21.35 -10.65 12.24
C LYS A 156 21.84 -10.66 10.79
N THR A 157 22.16 -11.85 10.26
CA THR A 157 22.40 -12.10 8.84
C THR A 157 21.10 -11.88 8.05
N LYS A 158 20.94 -10.70 7.45
CA LYS A 158 19.88 -10.44 6.47
C LYS A 158 20.33 -10.98 5.11
N LYS A 159 19.43 -11.67 4.41
CA LYS A 159 19.61 -12.03 2.99
C LYS A 159 19.44 -10.75 2.15
N GLY A 160 20.48 -10.34 1.45
CA GLY A 160 20.47 -9.18 0.53
C GLY A 160 21.85 -8.92 -0.05
N ASN A 161 21.93 -8.01 -1.03
CA ASN A 161 23.20 -7.52 -1.55
C ASN A 161 23.93 -6.74 -0.44
N VAL A 162 25.24 -6.93 -0.32
CA VAL A 162 26.10 -6.17 0.59
C VAL A 162 26.45 -4.86 -0.10
N VAL A 163 26.13 -3.72 0.52
CA VAL A 163 26.50 -2.38 0.04
C VAL A 163 27.41 -1.75 1.08
N CYS A 164 28.63 -1.42 0.70
CA CYS A 164 29.60 -0.71 1.54
C CYS A 164 30.36 0.27 0.64
N ILE A 165 29.73 1.40 0.34
CA ILE A 165 30.21 2.34 -0.68
C ILE A 165 30.25 3.74 -0.08
N LYS A 166 31.40 4.39 -0.20
CA LYS A 166 31.56 5.83 0.07
C LYS A 166 31.21 6.61 -1.19
N ARG A 167 30.33 7.60 -1.06
CA ARG A 167 29.86 8.44 -2.16
C ARG A 167 30.20 9.90 -1.89
N ARG A 168 30.64 10.59 -2.93
CA ARG A 168 30.92 12.03 -2.90
C ARG A 168 30.44 12.62 -4.22
N TYR A 169 29.52 13.57 -4.15
CA TYR A 169 29.02 14.30 -5.31
C TYR A 169 29.11 15.80 -5.07
N ARG A 170 29.27 16.55 -6.16
CA ARG A 170 29.47 18.00 -6.15
C ARG A 170 28.45 18.67 -7.07
N PHE A 171 27.78 19.70 -6.57
CA PHE A 171 26.86 20.53 -7.35
C PHE A 171 27.25 21.99 -7.24
N LEU A 172 27.33 22.72 -8.35
CA LEU A 172 27.62 24.16 -8.35
C LEU A 172 26.62 24.93 -7.48
N LYS A 173 27.09 25.90 -6.71
CA LYS A 173 26.22 26.83 -5.95
C LYS A 173 25.51 27.84 -6.86
N SER A 174 26.15 28.21 -7.96
CA SER A 174 25.65 29.16 -8.95
C SER A 174 26.21 28.80 -10.33
N PRO A 175 25.45 28.97 -11.43
CA PRO A 175 24.06 29.44 -11.50
C PRO A 175 23.03 28.41 -10.99
N ILE A 176 21.79 28.86 -10.76
CA ILE A 176 20.68 27.97 -10.35
C ILE A 176 20.33 27.02 -11.50
N GLY A 177 20.23 25.73 -11.18
CA GLY A 177 19.89 24.66 -12.12
C GLY A 177 18.43 24.69 -12.58
N VAL A 178 18.12 23.86 -13.59
CA VAL A 178 16.78 23.78 -14.19
C VAL A 178 15.77 23.20 -13.20
N LEU A 179 16.09 22.07 -12.56
CA LEU A 179 15.21 21.42 -11.59
C LEU A 179 14.92 22.29 -10.36
N PRO A 180 15.92 22.90 -9.67
CA PRO A 180 15.68 23.86 -8.60
C PRO A 180 14.74 25.01 -8.99
N SER A 181 14.99 25.65 -10.14
CA SER A 181 14.16 26.75 -10.62
C SER A 181 12.72 26.30 -10.91
N LEU A 182 12.55 25.14 -11.58
CA LEU A 182 11.24 24.57 -11.85
C LEU A 182 10.47 24.26 -10.56
N LEU A 183 11.13 23.61 -9.59
CA LEU A 183 10.51 23.25 -8.31
C LEU A 183 10.13 24.48 -7.50
N GLN A 184 10.98 25.51 -7.46
CA GLN A 184 10.69 26.78 -6.79
C GLN A 184 9.42 27.42 -7.39
N ASN A 185 9.34 27.51 -8.72
CA ASN A 185 8.16 28.04 -9.41
C ASN A 185 6.88 27.24 -9.09
N LEU A 186 6.96 25.90 -9.06
CA LEU A 186 5.83 25.04 -8.74
C LEU A 186 5.38 25.18 -7.28
N LEU A 187 6.32 25.30 -6.34
CA LEU A 187 6.03 25.50 -4.91
C LEU A 187 5.42 26.89 -4.66
N ASP A 188 5.94 27.94 -5.30
CA ASP A 188 5.41 29.30 -5.20
C ASP A 188 4.01 29.40 -5.81
N ALA A 189 3.80 28.83 -7.00
CA ALA A 189 2.49 28.74 -7.63
C ALA A 189 1.48 28.00 -6.75
N ARG A 190 1.91 26.91 -6.10
CA ARG A 190 1.08 26.15 -5.15
C ARG A 190 0.72 26.99 -3.92
N THR A 191 1.67 27.73 -3.36
CA THR A 191 1.47 28.59 -2.19
C THR A 191 0.49 29.73 -2.53
N ASN A 192 0.68 30.39 -3.67
CA ASN A 192 -0.24 31.42 -4.17
C ASN A 192 -1.65 30.86 -4.40
N THR A 193 -1.77 29.68 -5.02
CA THR A 193 -3.08 29.01 -5.24
C THR A 193 -3.78 28.70 -3.92
N LYS A 194 -3.03 28.23 -2.90
CA LYS A 194 -3.59 27.98 -1.57
C LYS A 194 -4.05 29.27 -0.88
N ARG A 195 -3.32 30.37 -1.04
CA ARG A 195 -3.70 31.69 -0.51
C ARG A 195 -5.00 32.18 -1.14
N GLU A 196 -5.08 32.17 -2.47
CA GLU A 196 -6.29 32.53 -3.22
C GLU A 196 -7.49 31.66 -2.81
N MET A 197 -7.28 30.34 -2.66
CA MET A 197 -8.33 29.42 -2.19
C MET A 197 -8.83 29.76 -0.78
N LYS A 198 -7.93 30.21 0.12
CA LYS A 198 -8.31 30.62 1.49
C LYS A 198 -9.15 31.90 1.48
N GLU A 199 -8.84 32.84 0.58
CA GLU A 199 -9.60 34.08 0.40
C GLU A 199 -11.02 33.80 -0.09
N TYR A 200 -11.19 32.97 -1.13
CA TYR A 200 -12.52 32.57 -1.61
C TYR A 200 -13.32 31.78 -0.56
N LYS A 201 -12.67 30.91 0.21
CA LYS A 201 -13.33 30.22 1.33
C LYS A 201 -13.81 31.17 2.43
N LYS A 202 -13.13 32.31 2.61
CA LYS A 202 -13.58 33.36 3.54
C LYS A 202 -14.83 34.05 3.01
N GLN A 203 -14.83 34.44 1.73
CA GLN A 203 -16.00 35.05 1.07
C GLN A 203 -17.24 34.14 1.13
N LEU A 204 -17.04 32.83 0.98
CA LEU A 204 -18.13 31.84 1.00
C LEU A 204 -18.89 31.75 2.35
N LYS A 205 -18.31 32.23 3.47
CA LYS A 205 -18.95 32.12 4.79
C LYS A 205 -20.21 32.97 4.92
N ASP A 206 -20.25 34.08 4.19
CA ASP A 206 -21.30 35.09 4.31
C ASP A 206 -22.38 34.95 3.22
N ILE A 207 -22.27 33.94 2.35
CA ILE A 207 -23.14 33.74 1.17
C ILE A 207 -24.00 32.47 1.36
N PRO A 208 -25.34 32.55 1.18
CA PRO A 208 -26.21 31.37 1.27
C PRO A 208 -25.94 30.34 0.17
N LYS A 209 -26.02 29.04 0.51
CA LYS A 209 -25.59 27.91 -0.35
C LYS A 209 -26.34 27.79 -1.66
N GLU A 210 -27.61 28.20 -1.67
CA GLU A 210 -28.54 28.06 -2.79
C GLU A 210 -28.36 29.17 -3.83
N THR A 211 -27.53 30.19 -3.54
CA THR A 211 -27.32 31.31 -4.46
C THR A 211 -26.42 30.92 -5.63
N SER A 212 -26.69 31.54 -6.78
CA SER A 212 -25.83 31.39 -7.97
C SER A 212 -24.39 31.85 -7.71
N GLU A 213 -24.21 32.84 -6.82
CA GLU A 213 -22.92 33.35 -6.40
C GLU A 213 -22.13 32.32 -5.59
N TYR A 214 -22.77 31.65 -4.61
CA TYR A 214 -22.15 30.56 -3.85
C TYR A 214 -21.67 29.45 -4.78
N LEU A 215 -22.53 28.97 -5.68
CA LEU A 215 -22.21 27.90 -6.63
C LEU A 215 -21.03 28.27 -7.54
N ARG A 216 -20.93 29.55 -7.94
CA ARG A 216 -19.80 30.05 -8.74
C ARG A 216 -18.50 30.03 -7.94
N ILE A 217 -18.50 30.55 -6.71
CA ILE A 217 -17.30 30.60 -5.86
C ILE A 217 -16.85 29.19 -5.46
N ASP A 218 -17.78 28.29 -5.14
CA ASP A 218 -17.49 26.89 -4.82
C ASP A 218 -16.81 26.16 -5.99
N LYS A 219 -17.26 26.42 -7.23
CA LYS A 219 -16.58 25.93 -8.45
C LYS A 219 -15.17 26.49 -8.59
N ILE A 220 -14.93 27.77 -8.29
CA ILE A 220 -13.58 28.36 -8.30
C ILE A 220 -12.70 27.68 -7.25
N ILE A 221 -13.19 27.50 -6.03
CA ILE A 221 -12.48 26.78 -4.96
C ILE A 221 -12.12 25.36 -5.41
N THR A 222 -13.04 24.68 -6.09
CA THR A 222 -12.81 23.34 -6.66
C THR A 222 -11.67 23.35 -7.68
N VAL A 223 -11.68 24.31 -8.62
CA VAL A 223 -10.60 24.50 -9.61
C VAL A 223 -9.25 24.73 -8.91
N LEU A 224 -9.21 25.66 -7.95
CA LEU A 224 -7.99 25.97 -7.19
C LEU A 224 -7.48 24.77 -6.39
N ASN A 225 -8.38 23.97 -5.82
CA ASN A 225 -7.99 22.76 -5.12
C ASN A 225 -7.40 21.71 -6.08
N LYS A 226 -8.00 21.48 -7.26
CA LYS A 226 -7.43 20.58 -8.27
C LYS A 226 -6.08 21.09 -8.79
N ARG A 227 -5.91 22.41 -8.94
CA ARG A 227 -4.66 23.07 -9.32
C ARG A 227 -3.56 22.85 -8.28
N GLN A 228 -3.81 23.11 -6.99
CA GLN A 228 -2.78 22.90 -5.95
C GLN A 228 -2.38 21.44 -5.79
N LEU A 229 -3.32 20.50 -5.99
CA LEU A 229 -3.02 19.06 -6.03
C LEU A 229 -2.13 18.71 -7.22
N SER A 230 -2.37 19.32 -8.38
CA SER A 230 -1.55 19.11 -9.58
C SER A 230 -0.11 19.57 -9.38
N TYR A 231 0.10 20.75 -8.78
CA TYR A 231 1.43 21.20 -8.39
C TYR A 231 2.11 20.25 -7.39
N LYS A 232 1.38 19.79 -6.35
CA LYS A 232 1.91 18.83 -5.37
C LYS A 232 2.38 17.53 -6.04
N ILE A 233 1.56 16.96 -6.92
CA ILE A 233 1.87 15.72 -7.62
C ILE A 233 3.08 15.92 -8.54
N SER A 234 3.14 17.05 -9.25
CA SER A 234 4.26 17.41 -10.12
C SER A 234 5.58 17.49 -9.32
N CYS A 235 5.62 18.28 -8.23
CA CYS A 235 6.81 18.43 -7.39
C CYS A 235 7.32 17.07 -6.86
N ASN A 236 6.42 16.25 -6.32
CA ASN A 236 6.78 14.93 -5.78
C ASN A 236 7.30 13.97 -6.86
N SER A 237 6.86 14.16 -8.11
CA SER A 237 7.27 13.32 -9.23
C SER A 237 8.68 13.64 -9.73
N VAL A 238 9.21 14.85 -9.51
CA VAL A 238 10.56 15.25 -9.97
C VAL A 238 11.66 14.37 -9.37
N TYR A 239 11.62 14.16 -8.05
CA TYR A 239 12.52 13.21 -7.39
C TYR A 239 12.34 11.79 -7.97
N GLY A 240 11.09 11.35 -8.12
CA GLY A 240 10.78 10.03 -8.66
C GLY A 240 11.29 9.81 -10.08
N SER A 241 11.34 10.86 -10.92
CA SER A 241 11.89 10.77 -12.27
C SER A 241 13.41 10.68 -12.31
N MET A 242 14.13 11.27 -11.34
CA MET A 242 15.59 11.12 -11.25
C MET A 242 15.99 9.70 -10.83
N GLY A 243 15.21 9.08 -9.94
CA GLY A 243 15.50 7.78 -9.33
C GLY A 243 15.23 6.55 -10.22
N VAL A 244 14.95 6.72 -11.51
CA VAL A 244 14.68 5.58 -12.41
C VAL A 244 15.93 5.13 -13.13
N HIS A 245 16.06 3.82 -13.35
CA HIS A 245 17.15 3.27 -14.18
C HIS A 245 16.88 3.41 -15.68
N ARG A 246 15.61 3.30 -16.08
CA ARG A 246 15.16 3.45 -17.46
C ARG A 246 14.00 4.43 -17.50
N GLY A 247 14.14 5.50 -18.28
CA GLY A 247 13.15 6.56 -18.40
C GLY A 247 13.66 7.67 -19.31
N TYR A 248 12.90 8.76 -19.41
CA TYR A 248 13.25 9.88 -20.28
C TYR A 248 14.53 10.62 -19.86
N LEU A 249 14.73 10.84 -18.54
CA LEU A 249 15.88 11.56 -17.97
C LEU A 249 16.29 10.96 -16.61
N PRO A 250 16.91 9.78 -16.56
CA PRO A 250 17.42 9.22 -15.32
C PRO A 250 18.56 10.07 -14.73
N PHE A 251 18.64 10.20 -13.40
CA PHE A 251 19.71 10.93 -12.70
C PHE A 251 19.91 10.42 -11.28
N LEU A 252 20.53 9.24 -11.17
CA LEU A 252 20.75 8.60 -9.88
C LEU A 252 21.60 9.42 -8.91
N PRO A 253 22.64 10.18 -9.30
CA PRO A 253 23.41 11.02 -8.38
C PRO A 253 22.52 12.04 -7.65
N GLY A 254 21.62 12.70 -8.37
CA GLY A 254 20.66 13.63 -7.77
C GLY A 254 19.68 12.94 -6.83
N ALA A 255 19.12 11.78 -7.21
CA ALA A 255 18.23 11.00 -6.34
C ALA A 255 18.93 10.51 -5.06
N MET A 256 20.16 10.01 -5.20
CA MET A 256 21.02 9.54 -4.10
C MET A 256 21.35 10.65 -3.11
N CYS A 257 21.77 11.81 -3.61
CA CYS A 257 22.05 12.97 -2.77
C CYS A 257 20.81 13.48 -2.04
N THR A 258 19.66 13.49 -2.73
CA THR A 258 18.40 13.92 -2.16
C THR A 258 17.98 13.02 -1.00
N THR A 259 18.11 11.69 -1.14
CA THR A 259 17.80 10.78 -0.02
C THR A 259 18.83 10.87 1.10
N ALA A 260 20.12 11.03 0.79
CA ALA A 260 21.17 11.19 1.80
C ALA A 260 20.91 12.39 2.71
N TRP A 261 20.70 13.58 2.13
CA TRP A 261 20.30 14.76 2.90
C TRP A 261 18.97 14.58 3.62
N GLY A 262 18.00 13.89 3.01
CA GLY A 262 16.73 13.57 3.67
C GLY A 262 16.94 12.82 4.99
N ARG A 263 17.84 11.82 4.99
CA ARG A 263 18.20 11.05 6.20
C ARG A 263 18.94 11.88 7.23
N GLU A 264 19.87 12.74 6.79
CA GLU A 264 20.64 13.60 7.69
C GLU A 264 19.76 14.67 8.33
N ASN A 265 18.92 15.34 7.53
CA ASN A 265 18.06 16.42 7.98
C ASN A 265 17.01 15.96 8.98
N ILE A 266 16.39 14.78 8.79
CA ILE A 266 15.43 14.25 9.76
C ILE A 266 16.12 13.84 11.08
N GLN A 267 17.37 13.37 11.03
CA GLN A 267 18.15 13.07 12.23
C GLN A 267 18.58 14.35 12.97
N LEU A 268 18.96 15.39 12.23
CA LEU A 268 19.28 16.70 12.79
C LEU A 268 18.05 17.34 13.46
N ALA A 269 16.90 17.30 12.79
CA ALA A 269 15.62 17.74 13.33
C ALA A 269 15.28 17.01 14.63
N ALA A 270 15.33 15.67 14.63
CA ALA A 270 15.07 14.86 15.82
C ALA A 270 16.00 15.23 16.98
N LYS A 271 17.31 15.37 16.72
CA LYS A 271 18.28 15.81 17.75
C LYS A 271 17.97 17.19 18.30
N ARG A 272 17.53 18.13 17.45
CA ARG A 272 17.14 19.49 17.89
C ARG A 272 15.92 19.45 18.81
N LEU A 273 14.90 18.67 18.45
CA LEU A 273 13.68 18.48 19.23
C LEU A 273 13.98 17.85 20.60
N GLN A 274 14.90 16.87 20.64
CA GLN A 274 15.27 16.20 21.88
C GLN A 274 16.16 17.06 22.78
N ASN A 275 17.23 17.65 22.24
CA ASN A 275 18.26 18.29 23.05
C ASN A 275 17.89 19.70 23.51
N LYS A 276 17.24 20.50 22.66
CA LYS A 276 16.87 21.89 23.01
C LYS A 276 15.49 22.00 23.64
N HIS A 277 14.52 21.25 23.11
CA HIS A 277 13.11 21.38 23.49
C HIS A 277 12.64 20.30 24.46
N HIS A 278 13.57 19.43 24.90
CA HIS A 278 13.31 18.33 25.83
C HIS A 278 12.15 17.43 25.41
N GLY A 279 11.96 17.26 24.10
CA GLY A 279 10.92 16.41 23.53
C GLY A 279 11.35 14.96 23.44
N ASP A 280 10.45 14.03 23.78
CA ASP A 280 10.67 12.60 23.62
C ASP A 280 10.27 12.15 22.22
N LEU A 281 11.25 11.73 21.42
CA LEU A 281 10.98 11.13 20.11
C LEU A 281 10.30 9.76 20.28
N VAL A 282 9.01 9.71 19.95
CA VAL A 282 8.19 8.49 19.96
C VAL A 282 8.38 7.70 18.68
N TYR A 283 8.35 8.40 17.53
CA TYR A 283 8.46 7.81 16.20
C TYR A 283 8.94 8.84 15.18
N GLY A 284 9.45 8.38 14.04
CA GLY A 284 9.68 9.22 12.87
C GLY A 284 9.60 8.42 11.58
N ASP A 285 8.91 8.97 10.58
CA ASP A 285 8.76 8.37 9.25
C ASP A 285 9.24 9.34 8.18
N THR A 286 10.45 9.11 7.64
CA THR A 286 11.01 9.79 6.47
C THR A 286 11.17 11.31 6.61
N ASP A 287 10.07 12.05 6.60
CA ASP A 287 9.92 13.50 6.65
C ASP A 287 9.28 14.01 7.94
N SER A 288 8.77 13.13 8.79
CA SER A 288 8.07 13.50 10.02
C SER A 288 8.70 12.96 11.30
N CYS A 289 8.64 13.76 12.37
CA CYS A 289 9.00 13.42 13.74
C CYS A 289 7.78 13.53 14.67
N TYR A 290 7.53 12.50 15.46
CA TYR A 290 6.43 12.40 16.40
C TYR A 290 6.99 12.53 17.80
N ILE A 291 6.74 13.68 18.43
CA ILE A 291 7.38 14.08 19.68
C ILE A 291 6.34 14.16 20.79
N HIS A 292 6.66 13.63 21.96
CA HIS A 292 5.92 13.87 23.18
C HIS A 292 6.62 14.94 24.02
N PHE A 293 5.90 15.96 24.48
CA PHE A 293 6.44 16.99 25.37
C PHE A 293 5.85 16.82 26.77
N PRO A 294 6.54 16.15 27.70
CA PRO A 294 5.99 15.79 29.01
C PRO A 294 5.67 17.01 29.89
N GLN A 295 6.27 18.16 29.60
CA GLN A 295 6.08 19.41 30.36
C GLN A 295 4.71 20.09 30.13
N PHE A 296 3.90 19.62 29.18
CA PHE A 296 2.59 20.22 28.87
C PHE A 296 1.42 19.25 29.08
N ASP A 297 0.42 19.71 29.83
CA ASP A 297 -0.83 18.98 30.05
C ASP A 297 -2.03 19.51 29.28
N LYS A 298 -2.01 20.80 28.91
CA LYS A 298 -3.12 21.44 28.21
C LYS A 298 -2.79 21.62 26.73
N ALA A 299 -3.80 21.40 25.89
CA ALA A 299 -3.67 21.45 24.43
C ALA A 299 -3.30 22.85 23.92
N ASP A 300 -3.88 23.91 24.51
CA ASP A 300 -3.61 25.31 24.15
C ASP A 300 -2.15 25.70 24.34
N LYS A 301 -1.58 25.40 25.51
CA LYS A 301 -0.18 25.69 25.85
C LYS A 301 0.78 24.87 25.00
N LEU A 302 0.48 23.59 24.80
CA LEU A 302 1.28 22.71 23.96
C LEU A 302 1.29 23.23 22.51
N TRP A 303 0.13 23.63 22.00
CA TRP A 303 -0.01 24.16 20.65
C TRP A 303 0.84 25.41 20.44
N ASP A 304 0.75 26.38 21.35
CA ASP A 304 1.51 27.63 21.24
C ASP A 304 3.01 27.39 21.31
N PHE A 305 3.45 26.49 22.20
CA PHE A 305 4.84 26.05 22.25
C PHE A 305 5.29 25.38 20.94
N CYS A 306 4.44 24.55 20.31
CA CYS A 306 4.79 23.91 19.05
C CYS A 306 4.98 24.91 17.90
N LEU A 307 4.27 26.04 17.91
CA LEU A 307 4.49 27.13 16.94
C LEU A 307 5.88 27.79 17.14
N GLU A 308 6.30 27.99 18.39
CA GLU A 308 7.65 28.50 18.70
C GLU A 308 8.75 27.49 18.29
N VAL A 309 8.52 26.20 18.56
CA VAL A 309 9.43 25.11 18.17
C VAL A 309 9.58 25.04 16.65
N GLU A 310 8.49 25.23 15.89
CA GLU A 310 8.51 25.26 14.43
C GLU A 310 9.46 26.33 13.87
N GLU A 311 9.44 27.54 14.44
CA GLU A 311 10.34 28.62 14.02
C GLU A 311 11.81 28.26 14.33
N ASP A 312 12.09 27.76 15.54
CA ASP A 312 13.43 27.37 15.93
C ASP A 312 13.98 26.23 15.08
N ILE A 313 13.20 25.17 14.85
CA ILE A 313 13.66 24.01 14.09
C ILE A 313 13.83 24.35 12.62
N SER A 314 12.98 25.20 12.06
CA SER A 314 13.11 25.63 10.67
C SER A 314 14.35 26.51 10.46
N SER A 315 14.81 27.23 11.48
CA SER A 315 15.98 28.12 11.36
C SER A 315 17.31 27.40 11.14
N ILE A 316 17.40 26.10 11.44
CA ILE A 316 18.65 25.32 11.27
C ILE A 316 18.83 24.82 9.84
N PHE A 317 17.79 24.92 8.99
CA PHE A 317 17.82 24.41 7.63
C PHE A 317 17.93 25.56 6.61
N PRO A 318 18.60 25.33 5.47
CA PRO A 318 18.69 26.33 4.41
C PRO A 318 17.30 26.59 3.77
N PRO A 319 16.97 27.83 3.39
CA PRO A 319 15.77 28.11 2.61
C PRO A 319 15.73 27.31 1.30
N PRO A 320 14.58 26.82 0.82
CA PRO A 320 13.22 26.98 1.37
C PRO A 320 12.79 25.83 2.31
N MET A 321 13.72 25.05 2.87
CA MET A 321 13.38 23.94 3.75
C MET A 321 12.74 24.46 5.04
N ARG A 322 11.60 23.86 5.42
CA ARG A 322 10.86 24.19 6.66
C ARG A 322 10.29 22.91 7.26
N MET A 323 10.45 22.75 8.57
CA MET A 323 9.79 21.68 9.32
C MET A 323 8.67 22.30 10.14
N ALA A 324 7.44 21.97 9.77
CA ALA A 324 6.24 22.60 10.31
C ALA A 324 5.54 21.70 11.31
N PHE A 325 4.91 22.31 12.31
CA PHE A 325 3.90 21.64 13.12
C PHE A 325 2.68 21.38 12.24
N GLU A 326 2.16 20.15 12.19
CA GLU A 326 0.99 19.83 11.34
C GLU A 326 -0.34 20.46 11.81
N GLU A 327 -0.31 21.32 12.84
CA GLU A 327 -1.50 21.91 13.46
C GLU A 327 -2.49 20.83 13.94
N VAL A 328 -1.97 19.77 14.56
CA VAL A 328 -2.78 18.73 15.19
C VAL A 328 -2.01 18.07 16.33
N ILE A 329 -2.67 17.81 17.45
CA ILE A 329 -2.11 17.04 18.57
C ILE A 329 -2.77 15.66 18.53
N TYR A 330 -1.98 14.59 18.46
CA TYR A 330 -2.48 13.23 18.70
C TYR A 330 -2.65 13.05 20.20
N TRP A 331 -3.85 13.38 20.69
CA TRP A 331 -4.18 13.37 22.11
C TRP A 331 -3.99 12.00 22.73
N GLN A 332 -4.39 10.97 22.00
CA GLN A 332 -4.04 9.59 22.27
C GLN A 332 -3.40 9.01 21.03
N PHE A 333 -2.29 8.29 21.21
CA PHE A 333 -1.48 7.75 20.14
C PHE A 333 -1.04 6.32 20.48
N LEU A 334 -1.45 5.36 19.67
CA LEU A 334 -1.10 3.96 19.82
C LEU A 334 -0.26 3.53 18.62
N ILE A 335 1.02 3.21 18.85
CA ILE A 335 1.94 2.72 17.82
C ILE A 335 2.33 1.28 18.07
N LEU A 336 2.26 0.47 17.01
CA LEU A 336 2.57 -0.97 17.08
C LEU A 336 3.92 -1.28 16.45
N THR A 337 4.13 -0.81 15.23
CA THR A 337 5.34 -1.05 14.41
C THR A 337 5.49 0.10 13.41
N LYS A 338 6.60 0.13 12.65
CA LYS A 338 6.83 1.14 11.61
C LYS A 338 5.61 1.28 10.70
N LYS A 339 5.17 2.52 10.46
CA LYS A 339 4.01 2.87 9.62
C LYS A 339 2.68 2.24 10.07
N ARG A 340 2.57 1.75 11.32
CA ARG A 340 1.37 1.09 11.87
C ARG A 340 1.00 1.70 13.23
N TYR A 341 0.15 2.72 13.19
CA TYR A 341 -0.33 3.45 14.36
C TYR A 341 -1.76 3.96 14.19
N MET A 342 -2.40 4.27 15.32
CA MET A 342 -3.74 4.85 15.45
C MET A 342 -3.70 6.02 16.41
N TYR A 343 -4.62 6.96 16.27
CA TYR A 343 -4.66 8.16 17.11
C TYR A 343 -6.04 8.79 17.20
N LEU A 344 -6.22 9.66 18.20
CA LEU A 344 -7.32 10.61 18.28
C LEU A 344 -6.77 12.02 18.18
N ASP A 345 -7.29 12.79 17.22
CA ASP A 345 -6.88 14.17 17.00
C ASP A 345 -7.44 15.10 18.08
N CYS A 346 -6.70 16.16 18.36
CA CYS A 346 -7.11 17.25 19.23
C CYS A 346 -6.58 18.57 18.66
N GLY A 347 -7.47 19.56 18.59
CA GLY A 347 -7.13 20.92 18.18
C GLY A 347 -6.59 21.74 19.35
N ARG A 348 -6.26 23.01 19.07
CA ARG A 348 -5.89 23.99 20.11
C ARG A 348 -6.97 24.15 21.19
N ASP A 349 -8.24 23.92 20.84
CA ASP A 349 -9.39 24.05 21.74
C ASP A 349 -9.51 22.91 22.77
N GLY A 350 -8.66 21.90 22.69
CA GLY A 350 -8.68 20.75 23.61
C GLY A 350 -9.78 19.73 23.31
N LYS A 351 -10.56 19.89 22.23
CA LYS A 351 -11.60 18.92 21.87
C LYS A 351 -11.00 17.74 21.15
N VAL A 352 -11.15 16.57 21.76
CA VAL A 352 -10.71 15.29 21.18
C VAL A 352 -11.72 14.80 20.16
N ALA A 353 -11.26 14.45 18.97
CA ALA A 353 -12.08 13.88 17.92
C ALA A 353 -12.61 12.50 18.31
N GLU A 354 -13.85 12.20 17.94
CA GLU A 354 -14.44 10.86 18.14
C GLU A 354 -13.90 9.83 17.14
N LYS A 355 -13.49 10.29 15.96
CA LYS A 355 -13.06 9.42 14.87
C LYS A 355 -11.60 9.02 15.01
N ILE A 356 -11.35 7.71 15.00
CA ILE A 356 -9.99 7.15 15.05
C ILE A 356 -9.24 7.44 13.73
N GLY A 357 -8.12 8.17 13.86
CA GLY A 357 -7.08 8.26 12.86
C GLY A 357 -6.31 6.95 12.75
N LYS A 358 -5.97 6.53 11.52
CA LYS A 358 -5.40 5.21 11.25
C LYS A 358 -4.38 5.23 10.11
N LYS A 359 -3.21 4.66 10.35
CA LYS A 359 -2.09 4.60 9.39
C LYS A 359 -1.51 3.19 9.37
N GLY A 360 -1.59 2.51 8.22
CA GLY A 360 -1.05 1.17 7.95
C GLY A 360 -1.57 0.00 8.80
N VAL A 361 -2.40 0.26 9.81
CA VAL A 361 -3.08 -0.77 10.62
C VAL A 361 -4.20 -1.45 9.86
N LEU A 362 -4.75 -2.52 10.44
CA LEU A 362 -5.83 -3.31 9.83
C LEU A 362 -7.02 -2.45 9.36
N LEU A 363 -7.41 -1.45 10.16
CA LEU A 363 -8.52 -0.55 9.84
C LEU A 363 -8.30 0.33 8.60
N ALA A 364 -7.04 0.57 8.23
CA ALA A 364 -6.66 1.36 7.06
C ALA A 364 -6.59 0.50 5.78
N ARG A 365 -6.57 -0.82 5.92
CA ARG A 365 -6.43 -1.77 4.81
C ARG A 365 -7.80 -2.29 4.36
N ARG A 366 -7.93 -2.52 3.05
CA ARG A 366 -9.18 -3.00 2.41
C ARG A 366 -9.22 -4.52 2.20
N ASP A 367 -8.18 -5.24 2.60
CA ASP A 367 -8.00 -6.68 2.37
C ASP A 367 -8.41 -7.54 3.57
N ASN A 368 -9.31 -7.02 4.42
CA ASN A 368 -9.85 -7.71 5.60
C ASN A 368 -11.37 -7.60 5.60
N SER A 369 -12.02 -8.61 6.17
CA SER A 369 -13.48 -8.65 6.23
C SER A 369 -14.05 -7.62 7.21
N ALA A 370 -15.32 -7.25 7.01
CA ALA A 370 -16.01 -6.29 7.88
C ALA A 370 -16.01 -6.75 9.34
N PHE A 371 -16.25 -8.05 9.58
CA PHE A 371 -16.18 -8.67 10.91
C PHE A 371 -14.84 -8.39 11.61
N ILE A 372 -13.71 -8.66 10.95
CA ILE A 372 -12.38 -8.48 11.56
C ILE A 372 -12.13 -7.01 11.88
N ARG A 373 -12.52 -6.11 10.98
CA ARG A 373 -12.36 -4.67 11.16
C ARG A 373 -13.18 -4.16 12.33
N MET A 374 -14.43 -4.59 12.45
CA MET A 374 -15.32 -4.23 13.56
C MET A 374 -14.72 -4.61 14.91
N ILE A 375 -14.33 -5.87 15.12
CA ILE A 375 -13.77 -6.30 16.42
C ILE A 375 -12.46 -5.58 16.73
N TYR A 376 -11.61 -5.38 15.73
CA TYR A 376 -10.36 -4.63 15.91
C TYR A 376 -10.62 -3.18 16.30
N GLU A 377 -11.60 -2.52 15.68
CA GLU A 377 -12.00 -1.14 16.00
C GLU A 377 -12.57 -1.03 17.41
N GLU A 378 -13.48 -1.93 17.80
CA GLU A 378 -14.04 -1.99 19.16
C GLU A 378 -12.94 -2.10 20.23
N VAL A 379 -11.94 -2.97 20.02
CA VAL A 379 -10.82 -3.12 20.98
C VAL A 379 -9.95 -1.87 21.04
N VAL A 380 -9.68 -1.21 19.90
CA VAL A 380 -8.93 0.05 19.86
C VAL A 380 -9.69 1.15 20.59
N GLU A 381 -11.01 1.26 20.40
CA GLU A 381 -11.84 2.20 21.14
C GLU A 381 -11.80 1.96 22.65
N MET A 382 -11.86 0.70 23.09
CA MET A 382 -11.74 0.36 24.51
C MET A 382 -10.36 0.73 25.08
N ILE A 383 -9.29 0.55 24.29
CA ILE A 383 -7.93 0.97 24.66
C ILE A 383 -7.86 2.49 24.83
N PHE A 384 -8.39 3.26 23.88
CA PHE A 384 -8.41 4.73 23.98
C PHE A 384 -9.29 5.22 25.12
N LYS A 385 -10.41 4.54 25.42
CA LYS A 385 -11.24 4.80 26.61
C LYS A 385 -10.57 4.39 27.93
N LYS A 386 -9.34 3.86 27.90
CA LYS A 386 -8.58 3.38 29.06
C LYS A 386 -9.37 2.34 29.87
N CYS A 387 -10.14 1.49 29.19
CA CYS A 387 -10.88 0.39 29.83
C CYS A 387 -9.94 -0.57 30.54
N ARG A 388 -10.42 -1.21 31.62
CA ARG A 388 -9.63 -2.22 32.32
C ARG A 388 -9.48 -3.47 31.44
N TRP A 389 -8.34 -4.15 31.58
CA TRP A 389 -8.06 -5.40 30.88
C TRP A 389 -9.20 -6.43 30.99
N VAL A 390 -9.79 -6.58 32.19
CA VAL A 390 -10.88 -7.53 32.44
C VAL A 390 -12.09 -7.27 31.54
N ASP A 391 -12.39 -6.00 31.27
CA ASP A 391 -13.54 -5.60 30.46
C ASP A 391 -13.26 -5.86 28.97
N VAL A 392 -12.04 -5.57 28.51
CA VAL A 392 -11.57 -5.91 27.15
C VAL A 392 -11.57 -7.42 26.92
N MET A 393 -11.05 -8.18 27.89
CA MET A 393 -10.98 -9.63 27.86
C MET A 393 -12.37 -10.25 27.70
N LYS A 394 -13.35 -9.80 28.49
CA LYS A 394 -14.75 -10.24 28.39
C LYS A 394 -15.32 -9.93 27.01
N HIS A 395 -15.17 -8.69 26.54
CA HIS A 395 -15.66 -8.26 25.23
C HIS A 395 -15.12 -9.14 24.09
N VAL A 396 -13.81 -9.40 24.06
CA VAL A 396 -13.19 -10.27 23.03
C VAL A 396 -13.74 -11.69 23.11
N CYS A 397 -13.87 -12.25 24.31
CA CYS A 397 -14.44 -13.59 24.51
C CYS A 397 -15.89 -13.69 24.03
N ASP A 398 -16.71 -12.67 24.32
CA ASP A 398 -18.11 -12.60 23.92
C ASP A 398 -18.24 -12.50 22.39
N ARG A 399 -17.41 -11.67 21.75
CA ARG A 399 -17.36 -11.56 20.28
C ARG A 399 -16.95 -12.87 19.62
N PHE A 400 -16.01 -13.60 20.20
CA PHE A 400 -15.63 -14.93 19.71
C PHE A 400 -16.76 -15.94 19.91
N ASN A 401 -17.54 -15.83 20.99
CA ASN A 401 -18.70 -16.70 21.23
C ASN A 401 -19.84 -16.41 20.23
N ASN A 402 -20.14 -15.13 19.97
CA ASN A 402 -21.12 -14.71 18.97
C ASN A 402 -20.77 -15.26 17.58
N LEU A 403 -19.49 -15.22 17.22
CA LEU A 403 -19.01 -15.83 15.99
C LEU A 403 -19.30 -17.34 15.93
N CYS A 404 -18.98 -18.07 17.00
CA CYS A 404 -19.25 -19.51 17.08
C CYS A 404 -20.74 -19.86 17.09
N SER A 405 -21.61 -18.92 17.48
CA SER A 405 -23.07 -19.10 17.48
C SER A 405 -23.75 -18.82 16.13
N GLY A 406 -23.01 -18.35 15.12
CA GLY A 406 -23.58 -17.99 13.82
C GLY A 406 -24.32 -16.65 13.82
N PHE A 407 -23.99 -15.75 14.75
CA PHE A 407 -24.62 -14.43 14.90
C PHE A 407 -24.39 -13.50 13.70
N PHE A 408 -23.26 -13.64 13.00
CA PHE A 408 -22.85 -12.76 11.91
C PHE A 408 -23.32 -13.28 10.54
N SER A 409 -23.60 -12.35 9.63
CA SER A 409 -23.98 -12.67 8.26
C SER A 409 -22.76 -13.09 7.46
N HIS A 410 -22.95 -13.95 6.44
CA HIS A 410 -21.89 -14.30 5.49
C HIS A 410 -21.26 -13.06 4.83
N ARG A 411 -22.02 -11.97 4.66
CA ARG A 411 -21.55 -10.69 4.13
C ARG A 411 -20.44 -10.07 4.98
N ASP A 412 -20.45 -10.30 6.30
CA ASP A 412 -19.44 -9.75 7.21
C ASP A 412 -18.06 -10.42 7.04
N PHE A 413 -18.01 -11.54 6.33
CA PHE A 413 -16.80 -12.34 6.08
C PHE A 413 -16.22 -12.14 4.68
N VAL A 414 -16.86 -11.35 3.83
CA VAL A 414 -16.36 -11.07 2.47
C VAL A 414 -15.04 -10.30 2.54
N ILE A 415 -14.06 -10.74 1.77
CA ILE A 415 -12.75 -10.09 1.60
C ILE A 415 -12.61 -9.69 0.13
N THR A 416 -12.10 -8.48 -0.10
CA THR A 416 -11.90 -7.95 -1.45
C THR A 416 -10.43 -7.74 -1.75
N LYS A 417 -9.90 -8.31 -2.84
CA LYS A 417 -8.48 -8.19 -3.22
C LYS A 417 -8.31 -7.92 -4.72
N GLY A 418 -7.32 -7.10 -5.07
CA GLY A 418 -7.01 -6.79 -6.47
C GLY A 418 -6.41 -7.99 -7.21
N ILE A 419 -6.76 -8.14 -8.48
CA ILE A 419 -6.26 -9.16 -9.41
C ILE A 419 -5.22 -8.49 -10.31
N GLY A 420 -3.99 -8.99 -10.34
CA GLY A 420 -2.96 -8.56 -11.31
C GLY A 420 -2.96 -9.44 -12.55
N GLU A 421 -2.14 -9.11 -13.55
CA GLU A 421 -1.95 -10.03 -14.67
C GLU A 421 -1.17 -11.28 -14.22
N ILE A 422 -1.53 -12.44 -14.76
CA ILE A 422 -0.87 -13.71 -14.39
C ILE A 422 0.63 -13.68 -14.76
N SER A 423 0.99 -12.94 -15.82
CA SER A 423 2.35 -12.64 -16.29
C SER A 423 3.20 -11.89 -15.25
N GLU A 424 2.61 -11.02 -14.46
CA GLU A 424 3.29 -10.17 -13.48
C GLU A 424 3.65 -10.90 -12.18
N TYR A 425 2.99 -12.01 -11.89
CA TYR A 425 3.33 -12.82 -10.73
C TYR A 425 4.67 -13.53 -10.95
N ALA A 426 5.60 -13.24 -10.04
CA ALA A 426 6.95 -13.78 -10.10
C ALA A 426 6.92 -15.30 -10.26
N VAL A 427 7.58 -15.81 -11.31
CA VAL A 427 7.92 -17.22 -11.40
C VAL A 427 8.73 -17.55 -10.15
N MET A 428 8.47 -18.69 -9.50
CA MET A 428 9.30 -19.19 -8.40
C MET A 428 10.72 -19.59 -8.87
N SER A 429 11.22 -19.02 -9.97
CA SER A 429 12.48 -19.36 -10.60
C SER A 429 13.70 -18.71 -9.93
N LYS A 430 13.54 -17.80 -8.96
CA LYS A 430 14.69 -17.23 -8.21
C LYS A 430 14.46 -16.96 -6.72
N THR A 431 13.24 -17.06 -6.18
CA THR A 431 13.04 -16.90 -4.74
C THR A 431 13.37 -18.23 -4.06
N VAL A 432 14.50 -18.28 -3.37
CA VAL A 432 14.98 -19.42 -2.57
C VAL A 432 13.78 -20.13 -1.92
N LEU A 433 13.41 -21.29 -2.47
CA LEU A 433 12.48 -22.22 -1.84
C LEU A 433 12.89 -22.33 -0.37
N ASN A 434 11.93 -22.18 0.54
CA ASN A 434 12.24 -22.16 1.97
C ASN A 434 13.24 -23.28 2.30
N THR A 435 14.36 -22.96 2.97
CA THR A 435 15.39 -23.97 3.24
C THR A 435 14.88 -25.08 4.14
N ASP A 436 13.85 -24.78 4.95
CA ASP A 436 13.12 -25.76 5.74
C ASP A 436 12.25 -26.65 4.82
N PRO A 437 12.49 -27.98 4.81
CA PRO A 437 11.77 -28.92 3.94
C PRO A 437 10.25 -28.94 4.14
N LYS A 438 9.78 -28.72 5.38
CA LYS A 438 8.34 -28.72 5.70
C LYS A 438 7.68 -27.43 5.19
N LYS A 439 8.33 -26.28 5.35
CA LYS A 439 7.85 -24.99 4.82
C LYS A 439 7.93 -24.96 3.29
N ARG A 440 8.96 -25.55 2.70
CA ARG A 440 9.12 -25.71 1.25
C ARG A 440 7.98 -26.54 0.65
N LYS A 441 7.73 -27.71 1.21
CA LYS A 441 6.63 -28.59 0.79
C LYS A 441 5.29 -27.88 0.90
N LYS A 442 5.04 -27.22 2.03
CA LYS A 442 3.83 -26.41 2.22
C LYS A 442 3.68 -25.30 1.18
N GLN A 443 4.77 -24.60 0.85
CA GLN A 443 4.79 -23.52 -0.14
C GLN A 443 4.47 -24.05 -1.55
N ILE A 444 5.02 -25.20 -1.95
CA ILE A 444 4.73 -25.84 -3.24
C ILE A 444 3.27 -26.31 -3.31
N ASP A 445 2.78 -26.94 -2.24
CA ASP A 445 1.41 -27.50 -2.18
C ASP A 445 0.29 -26.44 -2.12
N ASP A 446 0.58 -25.21 -1.68
CA ASP A 446 -0.39 -24.10 -1.62
C ASP A 446 -0.73 -23.52 -3.03
N TYR A 447 -0.02 -23.96 -4.06
CA TYR A 447 -0.08 -23.42 -5.43
C TYR A 447 -0.51 -24.42 -6.51
N TYR A 448 -1.03 -25.57 -6.08
CA TYR A 448 -1.52 -26.62 -6.96
C TYR A 448 -2.86 -26.24 -7.62
N ILE A 449 -3.01 -26.47 -8.94
CA ILE A 449 -4.30 -26.41 -9.64
C ILE A 449 -4.77 -27.85 -9.87
N GLU A 450 -6.02 -28.16 -9.54
CA GLU A 450 -6.67 -29.41 -9.99
C GLU A 450 -7.11 -29.29 -11.46
N CYS A 451 -6.74 -30.29 -12.27
CA CYS A 451 -7.15 -30.44 -13.66
C CYS A 451 -8.53 -31.14 -13.70
N HIS A 452 -9.60 -30.38 -13.95
CA HIS A 452 -10.98 -30.92 -14.03
C HIS A 452 -11.42 -31.31 -15.44
N VAL A 453 -10.56 -31.22 -16.48
CA VAL A 453 -10.89 -31.77 -17.81
C VAL A 453 -11.07 -33.29 -17.72
N CYS A 454 -10.39 -33.94 -16.76
CA CYS A 454 -10.57 -35.37 -16.48
C CYS A 454 -11.93 -35.69 -15.81
N ASP A 455 -12.55 -34.75 -15.09
CA ASP A 455 -13.88 -34.94 -14.48
C ASP A 455 -15.02 -34.69 -15.47
N TYR A 456 -14.84 -33.76 -16.43
CA TYR A 456 -15.88 -33.43 -17.41
C TYR A 456 -16.08 -34.52 -18.49
N LEU A 457 -15.08 -35.39 -18.70
CA LEU A 457 -15.10 -36.41 -19.75
C LEU A 457 -15.62 -37.78 -19.30
N ASN A 458 -15.94 -37.98 -18.01
CA ASN A 458 -16.50 -39.24 -17.48
C ASN A 458 -15.78 -40.50 -18.02
N LEU A 459 -14.44 -40.42 -18.15
CA LEU A 459 -13.66 -41.49 -18.77
C LEU A 459 -13.66 -42.72 -17.86
N PRO A 460 -13.98 -43.92 -18.37
CA PRO A 460 -14.03 -45.12 -17.57
C PRO A 460 -12.65 -45.38 -16.96
N SER A 461 -12.65 -45.64 -15.66
CA SER A 461 -11.50 -46.08 -14.88
C SER A 461 -10.97 -47.40 -15.45
N GLY A 462 -10.05 -47.31 -16.40
CA GLY A 462 -9.49 -48.46 -17.13
C GLY A 462 -8.85 -48.14 -18.49
N SER A 463 -8.88 -46.90 -18.99
CA SER A 463 -8.13 -46.50 -20.19
C SER A 463 -6.75 -45.95 -19.83
N ASP A 464 -5.70 -46.45 -20.49
CA ASP A 464 -4.30 -46.01 -20.41
C ASP A 464 -4.07 -44.60 -21.02
N ILE A 465 -4.92 -43.65 -20.66
CA ILE A 465 -4.65 -42.23 -20.91
C ILE A 465 -3.86 -41.74 -19.69
N PRO A 466 -2.59 -41.32 -19.84
CA PRO A 466 -1.85 -40.74 -18.74
C PRO A 466 -2.65 -39.54 -18.25
N LYS A 467 -3.16 -39.61 -17.01
CA LYS A 467 -3.75 -38.44 -16.33
C LYS A 467 -2.80 -37.26 -16.56
N CYS A 468 -3.34 -36.10 -16.96
CA CYS A 468 -2.56 -34.90 -17.31
C CYS A 468 -1.43 -34.59 -16.31
N SER A 469 -1.61 -34.97 -15.05
CA SER A 469 -0.63 -34.88 -13.96
C SER A 469 0.64 -35.73 -14.11
N ILE A 470 0.58 -36.92 -14.74
CA ILE A 470 1.69 -37.91 -14.80
C ILE A 470 2.77 -37.48 -15.80
N LEU A 471 2.40 -36.84 -16.91
CA LEU A 471 3.37 -36.31 -17.89
C LEU A 471 4.09 -35.06 -17.36
N LEU A 472 3.39 -34.19 -16.63
CA LEU A 472 4.00 -33.00 -16.03
C LEU A 472 4.93 -33.30 -14.85
N SER A 473 4.71 -34.39 -14.10
CA SER A 473 5.66 -34.83 -13.06
C SER A 473 6.99 -35.34 -13.63
N TYR A 474 6.98 -35.79 -14.90
CA TYR A 474 8.20 -36.27 -15.56
C TYR A 474 9.11 -35.13 -16.03
N TYR A 475 8.52 -33.96 -16.32
CA TYR A 475 9.22 -32.80 -16.88
C TYR A 475 9.10 -31.55 -15.99
N GLU A 476 9.03 -31.74 -14.67
CA GLU A 476 8.86 -30.66 -13.69
C GLU A 476 9.86 -29.52 -13.85
N ASN A 477 10.98 -29.70 -14.56
CA ASN A 477 12.05 -28.71 -14.68
C ASN A 477 12.24 -28.12 -16.07
N ILE A 478 11.43 -28.49 -17.07
CA ILE A 478 11.58 -27.98 -18.44
C ILE A 478 10.45 -27.00 -18.76
N GLU A 479 10.83 -25.81 -19.24
CA GLU A 479 9.90 -24.80 -19.71
C GLU A 479 9.25 -25.26 -21.02
N PRO A 480 7.91 -25.18 -21.19
CA PRO A 480 7.24 -25.68 -22.38
C PRO A 480 7.72 -25.05 -23.69
N THR A 481 8.30 -23.86 -23.61
CA THR A 481 8.92 -23.17 -24.75
C THR A 481 10.22 -23.84 -25.20
N LYS A 482 10.94 -24.54 -24.30
CA LYS A 482 12.21 -25.23 -24.53
C LYS A 482 12.09 -26.66 -25.04
N PHE A 483 10.88 -27.22 -25.10
CA PHE A 483 10.67 -28.49 -25.78
C PHE A 483 10.95 -28.36 -27.28
N SER A 484 11.54 -29.40 -27.87
CA SER A 484 11.72 -29.52 -29.31
C SER A 484 10.34 -29.50 -30.02
N GLN A 485 10.34 -29.21 -31.32
CA GLN A 485 9.10 -29.27 -32.13
C GLN A 485 8.49 -30.68 -32.09
N GLU A 486 9.32 -31.72 -32.19
CA GLU A 486 8.90 -33.12 -32.10
C GLU A 486 8.26 -33.47 -30.75
N GLU A 487 8.82 -32.99 -29.64
CA GLU A 487 8.24 -33.19 -28.31
C GLU A 487 6.87 -32.51 -28.23
N LYS A 488 6.78 -31.25 -28.67
CA LYS A 488 5.52 -30.47 -28.68
C LYS A 488 4.42 -31.15 -29.51
N GLU A 489 4.75 -31.66 -30.68
CA GLU A 489 3.82 -32.40 -31.55
C GLU A 489 3.42 -33.75 -30.94
N THR A 490 4.36 -34.45 -30.30
CA THR A 490 4.07 -35.70 -29.58
C THR A 490 3.08 -35.47 -28.44
N PHE A 491 3.25 -34.39 -27.67
CA PHE A 491 2.32 -34.03 -26.60
C PHE A 491 0.97 -33.61 -27.14
N ARG A 492 0.91 -32.78 -28.20
CA ARG A 492 -0.35 -32.42 -28.87
C ARG A 492 -1.10 -33.62 -29.40
N ARG A 493 -0.40 -34.62 -29.98
CA ARG A 493 -1.00 -35.89 -30.42
C ARG A 493 -1.56 -36.72 -29.27
N LYS A 494 -0.86 -36.79 -28.13
CA LYS A 494 -1.27 -37.59 -26.97
C LYS A 494 -2.38 -36.96 -26.13
N LEU A 495 -2.42 -35.63 -26.06
CA LEU A 495 -3.34 -34.89 -25.19
C LEU A 495 -4.48 -34.20 -25.96
N GLY A 496 -4.29 -33.90 -27.25
CA GLY A 496 -5.13 -32.99 -28.01
C GLY A 496 -4.76 -31.52 -27.79
N ASP A 497 -5.09 -30.64 -28.74
CA ASP A 497 -4.69 -29.21 -28.72
C ASP A 497 -5.24 -28.44 -27.51
N CYS A 498 -6.48 -28.74 -27.09
CA CYS A 498 -7.11 -28.14 -25.91
C CYS A 498 -6.37 -28.53 -24.61
N CYS A 499 -5.99 -29.80 -24.46
CA CYS A 499 -5.33 -30.30 -23.26
C CYS A 499 -3.86 -29.88 -23.19
N TRP A 500 -3.18 -29.68 -24.32
CA TRP A 500 -1.81 -29.15 -24.36
C TRP A 500 -1.73 -27.71 -23.82
N LEU A 501 -2.66 -26.84 -24.23
CA LEU A 501 -2.77 -25.49 -23.69
C LEU A 501 -3.08 -25.52 -22.19
N CYS A 502 -3.99 -26.39 -21.76
CA CYS A 502 -4.27 -26.61 -20.33
C CYS A 502 -3.04 -27.05 -19.55
N ALA A 503 -2.24 -27.99 -20.09
CA ALA A 503 -1.02 -28.48 -19.45
C ALA A 503 0.07 -27.38 -19.33
N ILE A 504 0.18 -26.50 -20.32
CA ILE A 504 1.07 -25.33 -20.27
C ILE A 504 0.61 -24.35 -19.19
N GLU A 505 -0.69 -24.04 -19.12
CA GLU A 505 -1.24 -23.14 -18.10
C GLU A 505 -1.13 -23.74 -16.70
N GLU A 506 -1.32 -25.05 -16.55
CA GLU A 506 -1.10 -25.78 -15.30
C GLU A 506 0.39 -25.76 -14.90
N TRP A 507 1.30 -25.99 -15.84
CA TRP A 507 2.75 -25.86 -15.62
C TRP A 507 3.14 -24.44 -15.19
N ARG A 508 2.60 -23.42 -15.88
CA ARG A 508 2.82 -21.99 -15.56
C ARG A 508 2.32 -21.68 -14.16
N ALA A 509 1.12 -22.12 -13.80
CA ALA A 509 0.55 -21.90 -12.47
C ALA A 509 1.37 -22.59 -11.36
N ARG A 510 1.80 -23.84 -11.58
CA ARG A 510 2.65 -24.60 -10.65
C ARG A 510 4.02 -23.95 -10.45
N LYS A 511 4.64 -23.43 -11.52
CA LYS A 511 5.94 -22.72 -11.43
C LYS A 511 5.82 -21.28 -10.92
N ARG A 512 4.67 -20.62 -11.08
CA ARG A 512 4.45 -19.23 -10.63
C ARG A 512 3.95 -19.11 -9.20
N GLY A 513 3.39 -20.16 -8.63
CA GLY A 513 2.94 -20.07 -7.25
C GLY A 513 1.77 -19.09 -7.09
N LEU A 514 0.65 -19.31 -7.79
CA LEU A 514 -0.42 -18.30 -7.87
C LEU A 514 -1.11 -18.07 -6.51
N PRO A 515 -1.28 -16.81 -6.06
CA PRO A 515 -2.03 -16.53 -4.85
C PRO A 515 -3.47 -17.08 -4.88
N ALA A 516 -4.03 -17.45 -3.72
CA ALA A 516 -5.35 -18.09 -3.62
C ALA A 516 -6.50 -17.34 -4.36
N HIS A 517 -6.56 -16.01 -4.24
CA HIS A 517 -7.54 -15.17 -4.96
C HIS A 517 -7.36 -15.18 -6.49
N ILE A 518 -6.15 -15.39 -7.01
CA ILE A 518 -5.91 -15.54 -8.46
C ILE A 518 -6.39 -16.92 -8.93
N GLN A 519 -6.20 -17.95 -8.10
CA GLN A 519 -6.77 -19.27 -8.39
C GLN A 519 -8.31 -19.25 -8.36
N LEU A 520 -8.92 -18.45 -7.49
CA LEU A 520 -10.36 -18.21 -7.54
C LEU A 520 -10.77 -17.49 -8.82
N ALA A 521 -10.04 -16.44 -9.25
CA ALA A 521 -10.33 -15.76 -10.52
C ALA A 521 -10.33 -16.75 -11.70
N GLU A 522 -9.34 -17.63 -11.77
CA GLU A 522 -9.30 -18.71 -12.77
C GLU A 522 -10.50 -19.68 -12.65
N LYS A 523 -10.86 -20.05 -11.42
CA LYS A 523 -12.05 -20.88 -11.16
C LYS A 523 -13.34 -20.20 -11.64
N LEU A 524 -13.47 -18.88 -11.52
CA LEU A 524 -14.63 -18.14 -12.01
C LEU A 524 -14.62 -18.00 -13.54
N ARG A 525 -13.45 -17.72 -14.15
CA ARG A 525 -13.27 -17.71 -15.62
C ARG A 525 -13.69 -19.03 -16.25
N ARG A 526 -13.28 -20.15 -15.64
CA ARG A 526 -13.68 -21.51 -16.08
C ARG A 526 -15.18 -21.77 -15.94
N ARG A 527 -15.85 -21.09 -15.02
CA ARG A 527 -17.32 -21.14 -14.85
C ARG A 527 -18.05 -20.15 -15.79
N GLY A 528 -17.34 -19.51 -16.72
CA GLY A 528 -17.91 -18.56 -17.67
C GLY A 528 -18.07 -17.13 -17.13
N GLN A 529 -17.54 -16.84 -15.93
CA GLN A 529 -17.57 -15.48 -15.38
C GLN A 529 -16.33 -14.70 -15.82
N ARG A 530 -16.53 -13.53 -16.39
CA ARG A 530 -15.43 -12.63 -16.74
C ARG A 530 -14.82 -12.04 -15.46
N VAL A 531 -13.50 -12.15 -15.35
CA VAL A 531 -12.70 -11.52 -14.29
C VAL A 531 -11.45 -10.99 -14.97
N ASP A 532 -11.25 -9.67 -14.98
CA ASP A 532 -10.16 -9.04 -15.71
C ASP A 532 -9.00 -8.65 -14.77
N ALA A 533 -7.80 -8.49 -15.33
CA ALA A 533 -6.68 -7.93 -14.58
C ALA A 533 -6.95 -6.44 -14.26
N GLY A 534 -6.54 -6.00 -13.07
CA GLY A 534 -6.84 -4.68 -12.52
C GLY A 534 -8.15 -4.62 -11.72
N GLU A 535 -9.03 -5.61 -11.85
CA GLU A 535 -10.26 -5.67 -11.07
C GLU A 535 -10.02 -6.08 -9.62
N ARG A 536 -11.04 -5.92 -8.78
CA ARG A 536 -11.05 -6.39 -7.41
C ARG A 536 -12.01 -7.56 -7.27
N LEU A 537 -11.48 -8.71 -6.86
CA LEU A 537 -12.26 -9.92 -6.63
C LEU A 537 -12.69 -10.02 -5.17
N GLU A 538 -13.97 -10.30 -4.97
CA GLU A 538 -14.56 -10.63 -3.68
C GLU A 538 -14.57 -12.15 -3.45
N TYR A 539 -14.28 -12.55 -2.22
CA TYR A 539 -14.32 -13.95 -1.83
C TYR A 539 -14.64 -14.15 -0.35
N ILE A 540 -15.18 -15.32 -0.05
CA ILE A 540 -15.39 -15.84 1.30
C ILE A 540 -14.58 -17.12 1.48
N VAL A 541 -14.10 -17.37 2.70
CA VAL A 541 -13.38 -18.60 3.04
C VAL A 541 -14.35 -19.61 3.66
N THR A 542 -14.49 -20.75 3.01
CA THR A 542 -15.44 -21.82 3.34
C THR A 542 -14.74 -23.04 3.95
N ASN A 543 -15.53 -23.97 4.50
CA ASN A 543 -15.04 -25.21 5.10
C ASN A 543 -15.28 -26.48 4.25
N MET A 544 -15.58 -26.33 2.95
CA MET A 544 -16.03 -27.37 2.00
C MET A 544 -15.35 -28.75 2.14
N ASP A 545 -14.02 -28.80 2.14
CA ASP A 545 -13.32 -30.11 2.05
C ASP A 545 -12.80 -30.60 3.41
N ASN A 546 -12.23 -29.69 4.21
CA ASN A 546 -11.63 -29.93 5.53
C ASN A 546 -11.15 -28.59 6.12
N VAL A 547 -11.13 -28.42 7.45
CA VAL A 547 -10.47 -27.25 8.10
C VAL A 547 -8.99 -27.16 7.68
N LYS A 548 -8.34 -28.31 7.45
CA LYS A 548 -6.94 -28.42 6.99
C LYS A 548 -6.76 -28.26 5.48
N ALA A 549 -7.83 -28.12 4.70
CA ALA A 549 -7.73 -27.92 3.25
C ALA A 549 -6.97 -26.63 2.92
N LYS A 550 -6.35 -26.63 1.74
CA LYS A 550 -5.56 -25.50 1.26
C LYS A 550 -6.44 -24.26 1.07
N LEU A 551 -5.88 -23.08 1.33
CA LEU A 551 -6.65 -21.84 1.33
C LEU A 551 -7.37 -21.64 -0.02
N TRP A 552 -6.68 -21.84 -1.14
CA TRP A 552 -7.26 -21.64 -2.48
C TRP A 552 -8.50 -22.51 -2.75
N ARG A 553 -8.57 -23.74 -2.23
CA ARG A 553 -9.76 -24.61 -2.37
C ARG A 553 -10.97 -24.09 -1.60
N LYS A 554 -10.68 -23.42 -0.49
CA LYS A 554 -11.67 -22.90 0.45
C LYS A 554 -12.24 -21.55 -0.01
N LEU A 555 -11.62 -20.89 -0.99
CA LEU A 555 -12.10 -19.63 -1.52
C LEU A 555 -13.29 -19.87 -2.46
N GLU A 556 -14.34 -19.07 -2.26
CA GLU A 556 -15.51 -19.08 -3.12
C GLU A 556 -16.09 -17.67 -3.29
N HIS A 557 -16.76 -17.42 -4.41
CA HIS A 557 -17.42 -16.14 -4.65
C HIS A 557 -18.65 -15.98 -3.73
N PRO A 558 -18.93 -14.79 -3.16
CA PRO A 558 -20.06 -14.59 -2.24
C PRO A 558 -21.42 -15.01 -2.82
N ASP A 559 -21.67 -14.74 -4.10
CA ASP A 559 -22.93 -15.15 -4.76
C ASP A 559 -23.05 -16.67 -4.91
N TYR A 560 -21.94 -17.33 -5.26
CA TYR A 560 -21.91 -18.78 -5.38
C TYR A 560 -22.13 -19.44 -4.00
N PHE A 561 -21.48 -18.90 -2.97
CA PHE A 561 -21.70 -19.30 -1.58
C PHE A 561 -23.17 -19.14 -1.17
N LYS A 562 -23.78 -17.99 -1.47
CA LYS A 562 -25.19 -17.69 -1.15
C LYS A 562 -26.15 -18.70 -1.80
N SER A 563 -25.87 -19.15 -3.02
CA SER A 563 -26.69 -20.15 -3.71
C SER A 563 -26.55 -21.58 -3.15
N ARG A 564 -25.53 -21.85 -2.31
CA ARG A 564 -25.17 -23.19 -1.83
C ARG A 564 -24.89 -23.26 -0.34
N THR A 565 -25.57 -22.43 0.46
CA THR A 565 -25.40 -22.37 1.92
C THR A 565 -25.75 -23.68 2.64
N THR A 566 -26.53 -24.57 2.02
CA THR A 566 -26.82 -25.92 2.53
C THR A 566 -25.60 -26.85 2.47
N ALA A 567 -24.70 -26.65 1.51
CA ALA A 567 -23.50 -27.46 1.30
C ALA A 567 -22.22 -26.78 1.81
N MET A 568 -22.23 -25.46 2.01
CA MET A 568 -21.04 -24.67 2.36
C MET A 568 -21.27 -23.86 3.63
N ASN A 569 -20.33 -23.94 4.58
CA ASN A 569 -20.30 -23.05 5.73
C ASN A 569 -19.05 -22.16 5.70
N VAL A 570 -19.15 -21.01 6.37
CA VAL A 570 -18.00 -20.12 6.58
C VAL A 570 -16.99 -20.82 7.49
N ASP A 571 -15.71 -20.74 7.13
CA ASP A 571 -14.65 -21.22 8.01
C ASP A 571 -14.30 -20.17 9.07
N TYR A 572 -15.08 -20.12 10.14
CA TYR A 572 -14.86 -19.20 11.26
C TYR A 572 -13.46 -19.31 11.89
N HIS A 573 -12.78 -20.46 11.78
CA HIS A 573 -11.43 -20.62 12.34
C HIS A 573 -10.38 -19.83 11.58
N TYR A 574 -10.55 -19.72 10.26
CA TYR A 574 -9.69 -18.87 9.43
C TYR A 574 -9.76 -17.41 9.91
N TYR A 575 -10.98 -16.89 10.09
CA TYR A 575 -11.20 -15.50 10.51
C TYR A 575 -10.75 -15.26 11.96
N LEU A 576 -11.03 -16.18 12.89
CA LEU A 576 -10.52 -16.10 14.27
C LEU A 576 -8.99 -16.09 14.30
N LYS A 577 -8.34 -16.93 13.50
CA LYS A 577 -6.88 -16.98 13.44
C LYS A 577 -6.30 -15.66 12.93
N LEU A 578 -6.88 -15.10 11.87
CA LEU A 578 -6.45 -13.82 11.31
C LEU A 578 -6.64 -12.69 12.33
N LEU A 579 -7.79 -12.67 13.02
CA LEU A 579 -8.10 -11.69 14.05
C LEU A 579 -7.19 -11.83 15.28
N SER A 580 -6.94 -13.05 15.76
CA SER A 580 -6.15 -13.30 16.97
C SER A 580 -4.73 -12.73 16.86
N VAL A 581 -4.08 -12.91 15.71
CA VAL A 581 -2.72 -12.35 15.48
C VAL A 581 -2.71 -10.82 15.63
N GLN A 582 -3.76 -10.15 15.16
CA GLN A 582 -3.85 -8.69 15.17
C GLN A 582 -4.27 -8.17 16.55
N LEU A 583 -5.18 -8.86 17.22
CA LEU A 583 -5.62 -8.51 18.57
C LEU A 583 -4.53 -8.75 19.60
N ASP A 584 -3.79 -9.87 19.53
CA ASP A 584 -2.67 -10.11 20.45
C ASP A 584 -1.62 -9.00 20.34
N GLN A 585 -1.33 -8.49 19.14
CA GLN A 585 -0.41 -7.37 18.99
C GLN A 585 -0.93 -6.09 19.68
N LEU A 586 -2.23 -5.78 19.56
CA LEU A 586 -2.83 -4.63 20.26
C LEU A 586 -2.79 -4.81 21.78
N ILE A 587 -3.19 -5.99 22.24
CA ILE A 587 -3.37 -6.33 23.65
C ILE A 587 -2.03 -6.40 24.36
N ASP A 588 -1.00 -6.96 23.72
CA ASP A 588 0.35 -7.01 24.25
C ASP A 588 0.91 -5.59 24.46
N VAL A 589 0.76 -4.73 23.45
CA VAL A 589 1.21 -3.33 23.53
C VAL A 589 0.43 -2.53 24.58
N ALA A 590 -0.88 -2.76 24.72
CA ALA A 590 -1.74 -1.97 25.60
C ALA A 590 -1.80 -2.47 27.06
N TYR A 591 -1.68 -3.78 27.28
CA TYR A 591 -1.94 -4.42 28.58
C TYR A 591 -0.85 -5.41 29.00
N SER A 592 0.21 -5.59 28.20
CA SER A 592 1.30 -6.56 28.44
C SER A 592 0.78 -7.99 28.64
N GLN A 593 -0.24 -8.37 27.86
CA GLN A 593 -0.82 -9.71 27.89
C GLN A 593 -0.43 -10.47 26.62
N GLU A 594 0.55 -11.35 26.73
CA GLU A 594 1.02 -12.13 25.59
C GLU A 594 0.06 -13.26 25.21
N LYS A 595 -0.20 -13.40 23.90
CA LYS A 595 -0.87 -14.57 23.30
C LYS A 595 -2.24 -14.93 23.91
N PHE A 596 -2.95 -13.94 24.47
CA PHE A 596 -4.26 -14.15 25.07
C PHE A 596 -5.27 -14.72 24.05
N THR A 597 -5.45 -14.05 22.92
CA THR A 597 -6.42 -14.46 21.90
C THR A 597 -5.98 -15.72 21.16
N ALA A 598 -4.68 -15.92 20.95
CA ALA A 598 -4.15 -17.20 20.45
C ALA A 598 -4.48 -18.37 21.38
N SER A 599 -4.44 -18.17 22.70
CA SER A 599 -4.83 -19.18 23.69
C SER A 599 -6.34 -19.44 23.65
N GLN A 600 -7.15 -18.39 23.53
CA GLN A 600 -8.61 -18.48 23.36
C GLN A 600 -9.01 -19.23 22.07
N LEU A 601 -8.27 -19.02 20.98
CA LEU A 601 -8.44 -19.76 19.73
C LEU A 601 -8.15 -21.26 19.92
N LYS A 602 -7.08 -21.61 20.62
CA LYS A 602 -6.72 -23.02 20.89
C LYS A 602 -7.81 -23.74 21.68
N ILE A 603 -8.38 -23.09 22.70
CA ILE A 603 -9.47 -23.65 23.51
C ILE A 603 -10.70 -23.93 22.64
N ARG A 604 -11.08 -22.99 21.76
CA ARG A 604 -12.23 -23.14 20.87
C ARG A 604 -12.03 -24.23 19.81
N LEU A 605 -10.82 -24.34 19.26
CA LEU A 605 -10.43 -25.45 18.38
C LEU A 605 -10.58 -26.80 19.08
N LEU A 606 -10.11 -26.92 20.33
CA LEU A 606 -10.26 -28.16 21.11
C LEU A 606 -11.73 -28.49 21.38
N LYS A 607 -12.55 -27.48 21.73
CA LYS A 607 -13.99 -27.65 21.95
C LYS A 607 -14.70 -28.12 20.67
N GLN A 608 -14.34 -27.58 19.51
CA GLN A 608 -14.90 -28.03 18.23
C GLN A 608 -14.49 -29.47 17.91
N VAL A 609 -13.22 -29.83 18.09
CA VAL A 609 -12.74 -31.20 17.87
C VAL A 609 -13.45 -32.18 18.79
N ALA A 610 -13.62 -31.85 20.07
CA ALA A 610 -14.37 -32.66 21.01
C ALA A 610 -15.85 -32.81 20.58
N GLY A 611 -16.50 -31.70 20.20
CA GLY A 611 -17.87 -31.71 19.71
C GLY A 611 -18.06 -32.56 18.43
N ASN A 612 -17.11 -32.51 17.49
CA ASN A 612 -17.15 -33.35 16.29
C ASN A 612 -16.97 -34.84 16.63
N LYS A 613 -16.04 -35.18 17.53
CA LYS A 613 -15.88 -36.57 18.00
C LYS A 613 -17.15 -37.09 18.68
N ILE A 614 -17.80 -36.27 19.51
CA ILE A 614 -19.09 -36.61 20.11
C ILE A 614 -20.12 -36.87 19.01
N LYS A 615 -20.26 -35.96 18.04
CA LYS A 615 -21.19 -36.16 16.91
C LYS A 615 -20.91 -37.42 16.09
N GLU A 616 -19.63 -37.76 15.89
CA GLU A 616 -19.24 -39.00 15.21
C GLU A 616 -19.62 -40.24 16.02
N LEU A 617 -19.39 -40.23 17.35
CA LEU A 617 -19.78 -41.31 18.25
C LEU A 617 -21.30 -41.54 18.29
N PHE A 618 -22.09 -40.47 18.16
CA PHE A 618 -23.56 -40.52 18.16
C PHE A 618 -24.16 -40.50 16.75
N LYS A 619 -23.36 -40.65 15.69
CA LYS A 619 -23.88 -40.71 14.33
C LYS A 619 -24.65 -42.03 14.15
N PRO A 620 -25.93 -42.02 13.75
CA PRO A 620 -26.68 -43.24 13.57
C PRO A 620 -26.01 -44.10 12.48
N ASN A 621 -25.74 -45.37 12.82
CA ASN A 621 -25.33 -46.36 11.82
C ASN A 621 -26.54 -46.66 10.96
N ILE A 622 -26.57 -46.10 9.75
CA ILE A 622 -27.55 -46.49 8.73
C ILE A 622 -27.15 -47.90 8.29
N ILE A 623 -27.80 -48.90 8.87
CA ILE A 623 -27.78 -50.26 8.35
C ILE A 623 -28.80 -50.25 7.21
N THR A 624 -28.34 -50.17 5.96
CA THR A 624 -29.18 -50.52 4.82
C THR A 624 -29.46 -52.01 4.89
N ILE A 625 -30.69 -52.35 5.29
CA ILE A 625 -31.24 -53.72 5.31
C ILE A 625 -31.59 -54.13 3.88
#